data_AF-A0A6G3UDM1-F1
#
_entry.id   AF-A0A6G3UDM1-F1
#
_cell.length_a   1.000
_cell.length_b   1.000
_cell.length_c   1.000
_cell.angle_alpha   90.00
_cell.angle_beta   90.00
_cell.angle_gamma   90.00
#
_symmetry.space_group_name_H-M   'P 1'
#
loop_
_entity.id
_entity.type
_entity.pdbx_description
1 polymer ?
#
loop_
_entity_poly.entity_id
_entity_poly.type
_entity_poly.pdbx_seq_one_letter_code
_entity_poly.pdbx_strand_id
1 'polypeptide(L)'
;ERPGLPGPAALRAALTAAVTEFRARDEALPEDRRTRAERDRIGHDIWSRTLADTELPLRAVHAAQSLGFLRAAPDFPVALLTAGSWLRLRTPYGSIALRRAGAAGGLGNLAVSVNG
;
A
#
# COMPACT_ATOMS: atom_id res chain seq x y z
N GLU A 1 -12.89 -13.66 3.55
CA GLU A 1 -12.45 -12.38 2.93
C GLU A 1 -13.02 -11.23 3.74
N ARG A 2 -12.31 -10.10 3.81
CA ARG A 2 -12.80 -8.87 4.43
C ARG A 2 -13.49 -8.01 3.36
N PRO A 3 -14.76 -7.62 3.57
CA PRO A 3 -15.46 -6.71 2.67
C PRO A 3 -14.91 -5.27 2.79
N GLY A 4 -15.27 -4.41 1.83
CA GLY A 4 -14.91 -2.99 1.83
C GLY A 4 -13.60 -2.66 1.13
N LEU A 5 -12.92 -3.64 0.52
CA LEU A 5 -11.79 -3.35 -0.36
C LEU A 5 -12.32 -2.65 -1.64
N PRO A 6 -11.80 -1.46 -1.99
CA PRO A 6 -12.15 -0.81 -3.25
C PRO A 6 -11.79 -1.67 -4.46
N GLY A 7 -12.55 -1.53 -5.54
CA GLY A 7 -12.23 -2.20 -6.80
C GLY A 7 -10.90 -1.74 -7.40
N PRO A 8 -10.33 -2.48 -8.37
CA PRO A 8 -9.00 -2.21 -8.94
C PRO A 8 -8.80 -0.78 -9.47
N ALA A 9 -9.83 -0.21 -10.11
CA ALA A 9 -9.79 1.16 -10.61
C ALA A 9 -9.67 2.19 -9.47
N ALA A 10 -10.44 1.99 -8.39
CA ALA A 10 -10.38 2.86 -7.21
C ALA A 10 -9.05 2.72 -6.44
N LEU A 11 -8.51 1.50 -6.34
CA LEU A 11 -7.17 1.27 -5.76
C LEU A 11 -6.09 2.03 -6.54
N ARG A 12 -6.18 2.04 -7.87
CA ARG A 12 -5.27 2.80 -8.73
C ARG A 12 -5.46 4.30 -8.59
N ALA A 13 -6.70 4.79 -8.57
CA ALA A 13 -6.98 6.20 -8.35
C ALA A 13 -6.38 6.69 -7.02
N ALA A 14 -6.54 5.91 -5.94
CA ALA A 14 -5.94 6.21 -4.64
C ALA A 14 -4.39 6.21 -4.70
N LEU A 15 -3.79 5.26 -5.42
CA LEU A 15 -2.33 5.21 -5.62
C LEU A 15 -1.83 6.43 -6.40
N THR A 16 -2.52 6.80 -7.49
CA THR A 16 -2.19 7.99 -8.29
C THR A 16 -2.30 9.25 -7.44
N ALA A 17 -3.38 9.40 -6.66
CA ALA A 17 -3.55 10.53 -5.76
C ALA A 17 -2.41 10.63 -4.74
N ALA A 18 -2.03 9.51 -4.14
CA ALA A 18 -0.92 9.46 -3.17
C ALA A 18 0.44 9.81 -3.81
N VAL A 19 0.72 9.34 -5.03
CA VAL A 19 1.94 9.71 -5.77
C VAL A 19 1.95 11.20 -6.12
N THR A 20 0.82 11.75 -6.57
CA THR A 20 0.67 13.18 -6.84
C THR A 20 0.92 14.00 -5.59
N GLU A 21 0.34 13.60 -4.46
CA GLU A 21 0.56 14.26 -3.17
C GLU A 21 2.03 14.19 -2.72
N PHE A 22 2.67 13.01 -2.85
CA PHE A 22 4.08 12.85 -2.50
C PHE A 22 4.96 13.80 -3.31
N ARG A 23 4.74 13.90 -4.62
CA ARG A 23 5.48 14.81 -5.51
C ARG A 23 5.24 16.26 -5.14
N ALA A 24 3.99 16.66 -4.94
CA ALA A 24 3.65 18.03 -4.55
C ALA A 24 4.34 18.43 -3.23
N ARG A 25 4.38 17.53 -2.24
CA ARG A 25 5.08 17.78 -0.97
C ARG A 25 6.60 17.80 -1.13
N ASP A 26 7.18 16.92 -1.94
CA ASP A 26 8.64 16.92 -2.21
C ASP A 26 9.08 18.20 -2.96
N GLU A 27 8.27 18.66 -3.91
CA GLU A 27 8.52 19.87 -4.69
C GLU A 27 8.39 21.13 -3.83
N ALA A 28 7.44 21.15 -2.88
CA ALA A 28 7.25 22.25 -1.94
C ALA A 28 8.32 22.32 -0.83
N LEU A 29 9.20 21.32 -0.70
CA LEU A 29 10.30 21.39 0.25
C LEU A 29 11.30 22.48 -0.17
N PRO A 30 11.64 23.42 0.74
CA PRO A 30 12.72 24.35 0.48
C PRO A 30 14.05 23.60 0.34
N GLU A 31 15.01 24.20 -0.36
CA GLU A 31 16.24 23.52 -0.80
C GLU A 31 17.05 22.94 0.36
N ASP A 32 17.07 23.64 1.50
CA ASP A 32 17.72 23.23 2.75
C ASP A 32 17.06 22.01 3.42
N ARG A 33 15.78 21.76 3.12
CA ARG A 33 14.98 20.65 3.66
C ARG A 33 14.77 19.50 2.70
N ARG A 34 15.21 19.61 1.44
CA ARG A 34 15.12 18.54 0.42
C ARG A 34 16.11 17.41 0.68
N THR A 35 15.98 16.77 1.82
CA THR A 35 16.84 15.70 2.32
C THR A 35 16.14 14.35 2.19
N ARG A 36 16.94 13.26 2.23
CA ARG A 36 16.39 11.89 2.29
C ARG A 36 15.48 11.70 3.51
N ALA A 37 15.85 12.22 4.68
CA ALA A 37 15.08 12.05 5.90
C ALA A 37 13.68 12.71 5.80
N GLU A 38 13.58 13.88 5.17
CA GLU A 38 12.29 14.56 4.98
C GLU A 38 11.41 13.81 3.98
N ARG A 39 12.00 13.36 2.87
CA ARG A 39 11.34 12.50 1.88
C ARG A 39 10.81 11.20 2.49
N ASP A 40 11.61 10.57 3.34
CA ASP A 40 11.22 9.33 4.03
C ASP A 40 10.08 9.61 5.03
N ARG A 41 10.06 10.77 5.69
CA ARG A 41 8.96 11.19 6.55
C ARG A 41 7.67 11.42 5.75
N ILE A 42 7.73 12.17 4.65
CA ILE A 42 6.59 12.41 3.76
C ILE A 42 6.07 11.08 3.20
N GLY A 43 6.97 10.21 2.75
CA GLY A 43 6.64 8.87 2.29
C GLY A 43 5.96 8.05 3.38
N HIS A 44 6.51 8.02 4.59
CA HIS A 44 5.92 7.29 5.71
C HIS A 44 4.49 7.78 6.01
N ASP A 45 4.27 9.10 6.07
CA ASP A 45 2.95 9.70 6.28
C ASP A 45 1.95 9.24 5.22
N ILE A 46 2.29 9.37 3.94
CA ILE A 46 1.38 9.05 2.83
C ILE A 46 1.15 7.54 2.73
N TRP A 47 2.21 6.74 2.71
CA TRP A 47 2.13 5.30 2.46
C TRP A 47 1.58 4.51 3.65
N SER A 48 1.52 5.11 4.85
CA SER A 48 0.91 4.49 6.03
C SER A 48 -0.61 4.64 6.11
N ARG A 49 -1.21 5.58 5.36
CA ARG A 49 -2.66 5.80 5.35
C ARG A 49 -3.40 4.57 4.85
N THR A 50 -4.52 4.26 5.49
CA THR A 50 -5.36 3.11 5.17
C THR A 50 -6.37 3.43 4.08
N LEU A 51 -6.73 2.42 3.29
CA LEU A 51 -7.67 2.55 2.18
C LEU A 51 -9.10 2.28 2.62
N ALA A 52 -9.99 3.25 2.38
CA ALA A 52 -11.40 3.19 2.74
C ALA A 52 -11.58 2.74 4.21
N ASP A 53 -12.59 1.92 4.48
CA ASP A 53 -12.87 1.35 5.81
C ASP A 53 -12.04 0.08 6.11
N THR A 54 -10.99 -0.16 5.31
CA THR A 54 -10.07 -1.28 5.51
C THR A 54 -8.87 -0.83 6.35
N GLU A 55 -8.16 -1.80 6.89
CA GLU A 55 -6.88 -1.56 7.57
C GLU A 55 -5.68 -1.79 6.64
N LEU A 56 -5.94 -1.88 5.33
CA LEU A 56 -4.91 -2.06 4.31
C LEU A 56 -4.22 -0.72 4.05
N PRO A 57 -2.93 -0.57 4.37
CA PRO A 57 -2.20 0.67 4.11
C PRO A 57 -1.85 0.79 2.62
N LEU A 58 -1.76 2.02 2.13
CA LEU A 58 -1.39 2.34 0.74
C LEU A 58 -0.07 1.69 0.31
N ARG A 59 0.91 1.54 1.22
CA ARG A 59 2.20 0.86 0.93
C ARG A 59 2.02 -0.56 0.40
N ALA A 60 1.00 -1.29 0.85
CA ALA A 60 0.77 -2.67 0.40
C ALA A 60 0.26 -2.70 -1.04
N VAL A 61 -0.57 -1.73 -1.42
CA VAL A 61 -1.04 -1.55 -2.81
C VAL A 61 0.09 -1.08 -3.70
N HIS A 62 0.92 -0.15 -3.22
CA HIS A 62 2.12 0.28 -3.94
C HIS A 62 3.07 -0.89 -4.21
N ALA A 63 3.38 -1.70 -3.19
CA ALA A 63 4.22 -2.89 -3.34
C ALA A 63 3.63 -3.88 -4.36
N ALA A 64 2.32 -4.16 -4.29
CA ALA A 64 1.65 -5.02 -5.27
C ALA A 64 1.73 -4.46 -6.69
N GLN A 65 1.67 -3.14 -6.87
CA GLN A 65 1.86 -2.51 -8.17
C GLN A 65 3.31 -2.61 -8.66
N SER A 66 4.30 -2.31 -7.81
CA SER A 66 5.72 -2.38 -8.16
C SER A 66 6.18 -3.80 -8.51
N LEU A 67 5.58 -4.81 -7.87
CA LEU A 67 5.82 -6.23 -8.16
C LEU A 67 4.98 -6.75 -9.35
N GLY A 68 4.13 -5.93 -9.96
CA GLY A 68 3.30 -6.32 -11.10
C GLY A 68 2.09 -7.19 -10.76
N PHE A 69 1.74 -7.30 -9.47
CA PHE A 69 0.60 -8.09 -9.01
C PHE A 69 -0.76 -7.42 -9.29
N LEU A 70 -0.78 -6.10 -9.49
CA LEU A 70 -2.00 -5.34 -9.80
C LEU A 70 -2.07 -4.96 -11.28
N ARG A 71 -3.16 -5.37 -11.95
CA ARG A 71 -3.40 -5.04 -13.37
C ARG A 71 -4.53 -4.05 -13.60
N ALA A 72 -4.53 -3.54 -14.83
CA ALA A 72 -5.36 -2.43 -15.32
C ALA A 72 -6.67 -2.94 -15.91
N ALA A 73 -7.41 -3.78 -15.20
CA ALA A 73 -8.66 -4.32 -15.72
C ALA A 73 -9.81 -4.03 -14.74
N PRO A 74 -10.99 -3.60 -15.23
CA PRO A 74 -12.17 -3.34 -14.40
C PRO A 74 -12.52 -4.54 -13.51
N ASP A 75 -12.45 -5.74 -14.07
CA ASP A 75 -12.82 -7.00 -13.41
C ASP A 75 -11.63 -7.75 -12.81
N PHE A 76 -10.49 -7.06 -12.59
CA PHE A 76 -9.31 -7.70 -12.02
C PHE A 76 -9.61 -8.16 -10.58
N PRO A 77 -9.61 -9.46 -10.27
CA PRO A 77 -10.06 -9.91 -8.97
C PRO A 77 -9.00 -9.57 -7.91
N VAL A 78 -9.42 -8.79 -6.91
CA VAL A 78 -8.61 -8.43 -5.74
C VAL A 78 -9.38 -8.81 -4.50
N ALA A 79 -8.68 -9.43 -3.55
CA ALA A 79 -9.28 -9.85 -2.28
C ALA A 79 -8.41 -9.43 -1.11
N LEU A 80 -9.04 -8.95 -0.05
CA LEU A 80 -8.38 -8.71 1.23
C LEU A 80 -8.72 -9.87 2.17
N LEU A 81 -7.69 -10.58 2.63
CA LEU A 81 -7.81 -11.63 3.63
C LEU A 81 -7.27 -11.14 4.96
N THR A 82 -7.90 -11.56 6.06
CA THR A 82 -7.49 -11.20 7.42
C THR A 82 -7.41 -12.45 8.28
N ALA A 83 -6.33 -12.60 9.03
CA ALA A 83 -6.13 -13.72 9.95
C ALA A 83 -5.37 -13.23 11.19
N GLY A 84 -6.07 -13.02 12.31
CA GLY A 84 -5.49 -12.39 13.50
C GLY A 84 -4.87 -11.03 13.19
N SER A 85 -3.58 -10.86 13.50
CA SER A 85 -2.83 -9.64 13.18
C SER A 85 -2.39 -9.51 11.71
N TRP A 86 -2.66 -10.51 10.87
CA TRP A 86 -2.24 -10.52 9.47
C TRP A 86 -3.32 -9.99 8.53
N LEU A 87 -2.87 -9.19 7.57
CA LEU A 87 -3.61 -8.78 6.39
C LEU A 87 -2.91 -9.36 5.15
N ARG A 88 -3.67 -9.78 4.16
CA ARG A 88 -3.13 -10.22 2.86
C ARG A 88 -3.97 -9.65 1.72
N LEU A 89 -3.34 -8.86 0.86
CA LEU A 89 -3.88 -8.48 -0.43
C LEU A 89 -3.54 -9.59 -1.43
N ARG A 90 -4.57 -10.28 -1.94
CA ARG A 90 -4.43 -11.35 -2.93
C ARG A 90 -4.87 -10.86 -4.31
N THR A 91 -4.11 -11.24 -5.32
CA THR A 91 -4.43 -11.07 -6.73
C THR A 91 -4.10 -12.37 -7.50
N PRO A 92 -4.53 -12.51 -8.77
CA PRO A 92 -4.12 -13.63 -9.63
C PRO A 92 -2.61 -13.80 -9.80
N TYR A 93 -1.84 -12.72 -9.67
CA TYR A 93 -0.41 -12.70 -9.98
C TYR A 93 0.48 -12.77 -8.73
N GLY A 94 -0.10 -12.78 -7.53
CA GLY A 94 0.65 -12.86 -6.29
C GLY A 94 -0.13 -12.36 -5.08
N SER A 95 0.56 -12.26 -3.94
CA SER A 95 -0.03 -11.68 -2.75
C SER A 95 0.97 -10.87 -1.93
N ILE A 96 0.48 -9.82 -1.28
CA ILE A 96 1.23 -9.04 -0.29
C ILE A 96 0.65 -9.34 1.08
N ALA A 97 1.45 -9.92 1.96
CA ALA A 97 1.10 -10.15 3.35
C ALA A 97 1.81 -9.14 4.25
N LEU A 98 1.08 -8.62 5.24
CA LEU A 98 1.61 -7.68 6.22
C LEU A 98 0.95 -7.88 7.58
N ARG A 99 1.64 -7.45 8.63
CA ARG A 99 1.09 -7.39 9.98
C ARG A 99 0.50 -6.01 10.25
N ARG A 100 -0.68 -5.97 10.88
CA ARG A 100 -1.34 -4.73 11.28
C ARG A 100 -0.47 -3.96 12.28
N ALA A 101 -0.26 -2.66 12.02
CA ALA A 101 0.41 -1.78 12.96
C ALA A 101 -0.46 -1.59 14.21
N GLY A 102 0.12 -1.72 15.41
CA GLY A 102 -0.60 -1.62 16.69
C GLY A 102 -0.79 -2.95 17.44
N ALA A 103 -0.61 -4.10 16.79
CA ALA A 103 -0.37 -5.35 17.52
C ALA A 103 1.09 -5.32 18.00
N ALA A 104 1.34 -5.22 19.30
CA ALA A 104 2.68 -5.06 19.89
C ALA A 104 3.78 -5.87 19.17
N GLY A 105 4.92 -5.24 18.92
CA GLY A 105 6.11 -5.85 18.32
C GLY A 105 6.53 -5.20 17.01
N GLY A 106 7.78 -4.72 16.98
CA GLY A 106 8.42 -3.98 15.88
C GLY A 106 8.46 -4.70 14.52
N LEU A 107 9.21 -4.10 13.60
CA LEU A 107 9.34 -4.46 12.18
C LEU A 107 9.63 -5.97 11.97
N GLY A 108 8.58 -6.78 11.91
CA GLY A 108 8.63 -8.15 11.41
C GLY A 108 8.59 -8.15 9.89
N ASN A 109 9.73 -8.45 9.27
CA ASN A 109 9.92 -9.02 7.94
C ASN A 109 8.65 -9.17 7.07
N LEU A 110 8.55 -8.29 6.07
CA LEU A 110 7.61 -8.43 4.95
C LEU A 110 7.94 -9.74 4.21
N ALA A 111 7.04 -10.72 4.27
CA ALA A 111 7.17 -11.95 3.49
C ALA A 111 6.44 -11.78 2.14
N VAL A 112 7.19 -11.84 1.05
CA VAL A 112 6.65 -11.85 -0.32
C VAL A 112 6.57 -13.31 -0.78
N SER A 113 5.41 -13.72 -1.29
CA SER A 113 5.23 -15.03 -1.93
C SER A 113 4.72 -14.83 -3.35
N VAL A 114 5.42 -15.42 -4.31
CA VAL A 114 5.02 -15.51 -5.72
C VAL A 114 4.51 -16.93 -5.94
N ASN A 115 3.29 -17.10 -6.44
CA ASN A 115 2.84 -18.40 -6.94
C ASN A 115 3.39 -18.54 -8.36
N GLY A 116 4.24 -19.55 -8.57
CA GLY A 116 4.63 -20.03 -9.90
C GLY A 116 3.55 -20.91 -10.51
#